data_AF-A0A6A4GTW4-F1
#
_entry.id   AF-A0A6A4GTW4-F1
#
_cell.length_a   1.000
_cell.length_b   1.000
_cell.length_c   1.000
_cell.angle_alpha   90.00
_cell.angle_beta   90.00
_cell.angle_gamma   90.00
#
_symmetry.space_group_name_H-M   'P 1'
#
loop_
_entity.id
_entity.type
_entity.pdbx_description
1 polymer ?
#
loop_
_entity_poly.entity_id
_entity_poly.type
_entity_poly.pdbx_seq_one_letter_code
_entity_poly.pdbx_strand_id
1 'polypeptide(L)' 'MGNFRYIHPAAKEKIYLLSLTENQVTTAHKLHVSQSTVSRVKANVLRTGKVSEFRLSSVEET' A
#
# COMPACT_ATOMS: atom_id res chain seq x y z
N MET A 1 -21.54 -11.43 -3.80
CA MET A 1 -20.62 -11.39 -2.64
C MET A 1 -19.22 -11.08 -3.15
N GLY A 2 -18.61 -9.99 -2.69
CA GLY A 2 -17.45 -9.39 -3.34
C GLY A 2 -16.17 -10.21 -3.19
N ASN A 3 -15.47 -10.44 -4.30
CA ASN A 3 -14.11 -10.97 -4.32
C ASN A 3 -13.19 -10.04 -3.50
N PHE A 4 -12.82 -10.48 -2.29
CA PHE A 4 -11.70 -9.89 -1.57
C PHE A 4 -10.42 -10.29 -2.32
N ARG A 5 -10.11 -9.52 -3.36
CA ARG A 5 -8.87 -9.63 -4.13
C ARG A 5 -7.73 -9.49 -3.12
N TYR A 6 -7.08 -10.61 -2.79
CA TYR A 6 -5.95 -10.63 -1.87
C TYR A 6 -4.87 -9.69 -2.42
N ILE A 7 -4.62 -8.60 -1.70
CA ILE A 7 -3.51 -7.69 -2.02
C ILE A 7 -2.33 -8.15 -1.20
N HIS A 8 -1.25 -8.53 -1.89
CA HIS A 8 -0.01 -8.94 -1.27
C HIS A 8 0.49 -7.88 -0.29
N PRO A 9 1.00 -8.24 0.90
CA PRO A 9 1.48 -7.27 1.89
C PRO A 9 2.53 -6.30 1.32
N ALA A 10 3.47 -6.78 0.50
CA ALA A 10 4.44 -5.94 -0.20
C ALA A 10 3.79 -4.91 -1.15
N ALA A 11 2.67 -5.27 -1.80
CA ALA A 11 1.92 -4.34 -2.63
C ALA A 11 1.19 -3.28 -1.79
N LYS A 12 0.69 -3.64 -0.59
CA LYS A 12 0.10 -2.67 0.35
C LYS A 12 1.12 -1.65 0.85
N GLU A 13 2.35 -2.09 1.13
CA GLU A 13 3.46 -1.20 1.50
C GLU A 13 3.74 -0.20 0.38
N LYS A 14 3.93 -0.69 -0.83
CA LYS A 14 4.23 0.15 -2.00
C LYS A 14 3.11 1.15 -2.28
N ILE A 15 1.84 0.73 -2.16
CA ILE A 15 0.67 1.62 -2.26
C ILE A 15 0.73 2.70 -1.18
N TYR A 16 1.01 2.33 0.08
CA TYR A 16 1.07 3.28 1.18
C TYR A 16 2.19 4.31 0.99
N LEU A 17 3.42 3.85 0.77
CA LEU A 17 4.60 4.71 0.59
C LEU A 17 4.42 5.68 -0.58
N LEU A 18 3.95 5.21 -1.72
CA LEU A 18 3.68 6.08 -2.87
C LEU A 18 2.51 7.04 -2.63
N SER A 19 1.52 6.66 -1.82
CA SER A 19 0.39 7.54 -1.47
C SER A 19 0.73 8.64 -0.44
N LEU A 20 1.94 8.62 0.12
CA LEU A 20 2.46 9.68 0.98
C LEU A 20 3.15 10.78 0.15
N THR A 21 3.76 10.41 -0.97
CA THR A 21 4.52 11.34 -1.83
C THR A 21 3.72 11.79 -3.05
N GLU A 22 2.79 10.97 -3.54
CA GLU A 22 2.00 11.23 -4.74
C GLU A 22 0.49 11.27 -4.45
N ASN A 23 -0.26 11.87 -5.38
CA ASN A 23 -1.71 11.83 -5.35
C ASN A 23 -2.22 10.40 -5.61
N GLN A 24 -3.33 10.02 -4.97
CA GLN A 24 -3.97 8.71 -5.07
C GLN A 24 -4.23 8.27 -6.51
N VAL A 25 -4.59 9.20 -7.40
CA VAL A 25 -4.83 8.95 -8.82
C VAL A 25 -3.55 8.45 -9.51
N THR A 26 -2.44 9.14 -9.27
CA THR A 26 -1.12 8.80 -9.83
C THR A 26 -0.62 7.47 -9.29
N THR A 27 -0.74 7.24 -7.98
CA THR A 27 -0.35 5.97 -7.35
C THR A 27 -1.17 4.79 -7.89
N ALA A 28 -2.48 4.98 -8.05
CA ALA A 28 -3.38 3.96 -8.61
C ALA A 28 -2.97 3.59 -10.04
N HIS A 29 -2.67 4.59 -10.87
CA HIS A 29 -2.22 4.38 -12.24
C HIS A 29 -0.87 3.64 -12.30
N LYS A 30 0.13 4.07 -11.52
CA LYS A 30 1.46 3.44 -11.48
C LYS A 30 1.46 2.00 -11.01
N LEU A 31 0.57 1.67 -10.07
CA LEU A 31 0.49 0.34 -9.47
C LEU A 31 -0.57 -0.55 -10.12
N HIS A 32 -1.24 -0.07 -11.19
CA HIS A 32 -2.32 -0.78 -11.87
C HIS A 32 -3.41 -1.27 -10.91
N VAL A 33 -3.74 -0.45 -9.91
CA VAL A 33 -4.81 -0.71 -8.94
C VAL A 33 -5.88 0.37 -9.03
N SER A 34 -7.08 0.07 -8.55
CA SER A 34 -8.14 1.09 -8.44
C SER A 34 -7.79 2.14 -7.39
N GLN A 35 -8.22 3.38 -7.60
CA GLN A 35 -8.05 4.47 -6.63
C GLN A 35 -8.68 4.13 -5.27
N SER A 36 -9.84 3.45 -5.27
CA SER A 36 -10.49 2.95 -4.06
C SER A 36 -9.60 2.00 -3.26
N THR A 37 -8.76 1.21 -3.93
CA THR A 37 -7.78 0.33 -3.28
C THR A 37 -6.71 1.14 -2.57
N VAL A 38 -6.18 2.19 -3.21
CA VAL A 38 -5.20 3.10 -2.60
C VAL A 38 -5.77 3.77 -1.35
N SER A 39 -6.99 4.30 -1.44
CA SER A 39 -7.68 4.93 -0.31
C SER A 39 -7.91 3.95 0.86
N ARG A 40 -8.38 2.73 0.57
CA ARG A 40 -8.59 1.69 1.59
C ARG A 40 -7.29 1.25 2.24
N VAL A 41 -6.21 1.07 1.48
CA VAL A 41 -4.89 0.69 2.02
C VAL A 41 -4.34 1.81 2.90
N LYS A 42 -4.40 3.06 2.45
CA LYS A 42 -3.96 4.22 3.23
C LYS A 42 -4.72 4.34 4.55
N ALA A 43 -6.05 4.28 4.51
CA ALA A 43 -6.89 4.32 5.70
C ALA A 43 -6.61 3.13 6.64
N ASN A 44 -6.41 1.93 6.09
CA ASN A 44 -6.14 0.76 6.90
C ASN A 44 -4.79 0.86 7.60
N VAL A 45 -3.71 1.24 6.90
CA VAL A 45 -2.37 1.40 7.49
C VAL A 45 -2.39 2.44 8.61
N LEU A 46 -3.00 3.60 8.39
CA LEU A 46 -3.17 4.65 9.41
C LEU A 46 -3.94 4.15 10.63
N ARG A 47 -5.04 3.40 10.42
CA ARG A 47 -5.87 2.88 11.51
C ARG A 47 -5.16 1.80 12.34
N THR A 48 -4.37 0.93 11.71
CA THR A 48 -3.65 -0.12 12.43
C THR A 48 -2.36 0.33 13.09
N GLY A 49 -1.85 1.54 12.84
CA GLY A 49 -0.58 2.01 13.40
C GLY A 49 0.65 1.16 13.02
N LYS A 50 0.49 0.18 12.10
CA LYS A 50 1.51 -0.79 11.68
C LYS A 50 2.55 -0.19 10.71
N VAL A 51 2.88 1.08 10.85
CA VAL A 51 3.95 1.70 10.04
C VAL A 51 5.31 1.06 10.37
N SER A 52 5.49 0.57 11.60
CA SER A 52 6.74 -0.06 12.07
C SER A 52 7.02 -1.47 11.52
N GLU A 53 6.05 -2.16 10.91
CA GLU A 53 6.24 -3.52 10.38
C GLU A 53 6.80 -3.52 8.93
N PHE A 54 6.88 -2.35 8.29
CA PHE A 54 7.39 -2.21 6.92
C PHE A 54 8.92 -2.04 6.83
N ARG A 55 9.61 -1.90 7.97
CA ARG A 55 11.06 -1.65 8.05
C ARG A 55 11.84 -2.94 8.37
N LEU A 56 11.56 -4.05 7.69
CA LEU A 56 12.28 -5.31 7.93
C LEU A 56 12.56 -6.18 6.70
N SER A 57 12.47 -5.64 5.47
CA SER A 57 12.78 -6.44 4.27
C SER A 57 13.74 -5.78 3.28
N SER A 58 14.43 -4.69 3.64
CA SER A 58 15.30 -3.97 2.71
C SER A 58 16.73 -3.74 3.20
N VAL A 59 17.19 -4.51 4.20
CA VAL A 59 18.59 -4.51 4.66
C VAL A 59 19.07 -5.95 4.78
N GLU A 60 19.13 -6.66 3.66
CA GLU A 60 19.96 -7.86 3.52
C GLU A 60 20.20 -8.12 2.02
N GLU A 61 21.06 -7.33 1.40
CA GLU A 61 21.90 -7.84 0.33
C GLU A 61 23.23 -7.08 0.37
N THR A 62 24.27 -7.86 0.68
CA THR A 62 25.69 -7.47 0.79
C THR A 62 26.31 -7.35 -0.59
#